data_AF-A0A6H1RCP6-F1
#
_entry.id   AF-A0A6H1RCP6-F1
#
_cell.length_a   1.000
_cell.length_b   1.000
_cell.length_c   1.000
_cell.angle_alpha   90.00
_cell.angle_beta   90.00
_cell.angle_gamma   90.00
#
_symmetry.space_group_name_H-M   'P 1'
#
loop_
_entity.id
_entity.type
_entity.pdbx_description
1 polymer ?
#
loop_
_entity_poly.entity_id
_entity_poly.type
_entity_poly.pdbx_seq_one_letter_code
_entity_poly.pdbx_strand_id
1 'polypeptide(L)'
;MRPGDMLTVQEADRLGRNLLEGLIVLNDLFEQGVAVKILEGIAAGEHTERSLILDLALALAEDRRRDIARKTRNGLESAARHGRKGGRPRVVDDDKRRAILARRAEGQSLRQIARGVGVSLAVVHGEVKAAEADVQQQP
;
A
#
# COMPACT_ATOMS: atom_id res chain seq x y z
N MET A 1 -19.93 21.00 10.79
CA MET A 1 -21.40 20.81 10.74
C MET A 1 -22.00 21.62 11.88
N ARG A 2 -23.30 21.88 11.87
CA ARG A 2 -24.00 22.62 12.93
C ARG A 2 -24.75 21.64 13.85
N PRO A 3 -25.01 22.04 15.11
CA PRO A 3 -25.90 21.26 15.97
C PRO A 3 -27.25 21.01 15.29
N GLY A 4 -27.75 19.78 15.36
CA GLY A 4 -28.97 19.33 14.70
C GLY A 4 -28.77 18.78 13.28
N ASP A 5 -27.56 18.91 12.70
CA ASP A 5 -27.24 18.24 11.44
C ASP A 5 -27.07 16.71 11.63
N MET A 6 -27.09 15.96 10.53
CA MET A 6 -26.86 14.53 10.51
C MET A 6 -25.79 14.15 9.47
N LEU A 7 -24.77 13.42 9.91
CA LEU A 7 -23.75 12.83 9.04
C LEU A 7 -24.21 11.45 8.57
N THR A 8 -24.35 11.25 7.26
CA THR A 8 -24.67 9.93 6.69
C THR A 8 -23.42 9.25 6.17
N VAL A 9 -23.19 8.00 6.57
CA VAL A 9 -22.07 7.16 6.11
C VAL A 9 -22.56 5.79 5.64
N GLN A 10 -21.83 5.18 4.71
CA GLN A 10 -22.18 3.87 4.17
C GLN A 10 -22.14 2.78 5.25
N GLU A 11 -21.03 2.67 5.96
CA GLU A 11 -20.77 1.67 7.01
C GLU A 11 -19.98 2.32 8.16
N ALA A 12 -19.96 1.69 9.35
CA ALA A 12 -19.26 2.20 10.53
C ALA A 12 -17.74 2.37 10.32
N ASP A 13 -17.14 1.59 9.42
CA ASP A 13 -15.70 1.63 9.12
C ASP A 13 -15.26 2.93 8.40
N ARG A 14 -16.22 3.75 7.95
CA ARG A 14 -15.96 5.04 7.29
C ARG A 14 -15.74 6.19 8.25
N LEU A 15 -15.95 5.97 9.55
CA LEU A 15 -15.82 7.00 10.58
C LEU A 15 -14.36 7.30 10.94
N GLY A 16 -13.43 6.41 10.65
CA GLY A 16 -12.00 6.62 10.94
C GLY A 16 -11.10 5.55 10.30
N ARG A 17 -9.78 5.70 10.41
CA ARG A 17 -8.84 4.72 9.85
C ARG A 17 -8.65 3.50 10.75
N ASN A 18 -9.08 3.56 12.00
CA ASN A 18 -9.02 2.49 12.99
C ASN A 18 -10.13 2.70 14.03
N LEU A 19 -10.29 1.73 14.94
CA LEU A 19 -11.33 1.79 15.97
C LEU A 19 -11.23 3.06 16.82
N LEU A 20 -10.02 3.40 17.27
CA LEU A 20 -9.81 4.57 18.12
C LEU A 20 -10.22 5.88 17.41
N GLU A 21 -9.77 6.07 16.17
CA GLU A 21 -10.13 7.25 15.37
C GLU A 21 -11.65 7.33 15.16
N GLY A 22 -12.31 6.22 14.84
CA GLY A 22 -13.76 6.22 14.65
C GLY A 22 -14.52 6.55 15.93
N LEU A 23 -14.06 6.08 17.10
CA LEU A 23 -14.66 6.41 18.40
C LEU A 23 -14.48 7.89 18.75
N ILE A 24 -13.31 8.46 18.48
CA ILE A 24 -13.05 9.88 18.68
C ILE A 24 -14.00 10.72 17.81
N VAL A 25 -14.09 10.40 16.51
CA VAL A 25 -14.97 11.11 15.58
C VAL A 25 -16.43 11.01 16.02
N LEU A 26 -16.90 9.83 16.41
CA LEU A 26 -18.26 9.67 16.92
C LEU A 26 -18.52 10.53 18.17
N ASN A 27 -17.59 10.51 19.12
CA ASN A 27 -17.72 11.29 20.35
C ASN A 27 -17.79 12.79 20.04
N ASP A 28 -16.89 13.29 19.20
CA ASP A 28 -16.85 14.70 18.79
C ASP A 28 -18.14 15.14 18.08
N LEU A 29 -18.71 14.27 17.24
CA LEU A 29 -19.98 14.56 16.55
C LEU A 29 -21.15 14.64 17.54
N PHE A 30 -21.26 13.69 18.47
CA PHE A 30 -22.33 13.69 19.47
C PHE A 30 -22.21 14.86 20.44
N GLU A 31 -20.99 15.23 20.88
CA GLU A 31 -20.76 16.44 21.69
C GLU A 31 -21.16 17.72 20.97
N GLN A 32 -21.07 17.75 19.64
CA GLN A 32 -21.53 18.87 18.80
C GLN A 32 -23.04 18.83 18.50
N GLY A 33 -23.77 17.82 18.99
CA GLY A 33 -25.19 17.63 18.71
C GLY A 33 -25.45 17.21 17.26
N VAL A 34 -24.50 16.53 16.62
CA VAL A 34 -24.60 16.00 15.25
C VAL A 34 -24.92 14.51 15.31
N ALA A 35 -26.03 14.11 14.67
CA ALA A 35 -26.41 12.70 14.58
C ALA A 35 -25.62 11.97 13.49
N VAL A 36 -25.51 10.65 13.58
CA VAL A 36 -24.86 9.80 12.59
C VAL A 36 -25.84 8.76 12.06
N LYS A 37 -26.02 8.72 10.74
CA LYS A 37 -26.81 7.70 10.05
C LYS A 37 -25.89 6.74 9.31
N ILE A 38 -26.01 5.46 9.62
CA ILE A 38 -25.25 4.39 8.98
C ILE A 38 -26.21 3.62 8.09
N LEU A 39 -25.87 3.48 6.81
CA LEU A 39 -26.76 2.87 5.81
C LEU A 39 -26.73 1.34 5.84
N GLU A 40 -25.57 0.74 6.09
CA GLU A 40 -25.34 -0.70 5.97
C GLU A 40 -24.50 -1.27 7.13
N GLY A 41 -24.60 -2.59 7.31
CA GLY A 41 -23.82 -3.32 8.31
C GLY A 41 -24.48 -3.39 9.69
N ILE A 42 -23.71 -3.86 10.68
CA ILE A 42 -24.21 -4.20 12.02
C ILE A 42 -24.70 -2.97 12.80
N ALA A 43 -24.17 -1.79 12.49
CA ALA A 43 -24.60 -0.53 13.08
C ALA A 43 -25.57 0.27 12.20
N ALA A 44 -26.19 -0.34 11.18
CA ALA A 44 -27.17 0.35 10.36
C ALA A 44 -28.29 0.98 11.23
N GLY A 45 -28.62 2.24 10.94
CA GLY A 45 -29.57 3.03 11.73
C GLY A 45 -29.12 4.46 11.97
N GLU A 46 -29.96 5.21 12.68
CA GLU A 46 -29.69 6.57 13.12
C GLU A 46 -29.26 6.58 14.58
N HIS A 47 -28.14 7.26 14.86
CA HIS A 47 -27.49 7.30 16.17
C HIS A 47 -27.30 8.75 16.57
N THR A 48 -27.84 9.11 17.73
CA THR A 48 -27.69 10.44 18.32
C THR A 48 -26.69 10.46 19.48
N GLU A 49 -26.27 9.28 19.92
CA GLU A 49 -25.33 9.09 21.03
C GLU A 49 -24.54 7.80 20.84
N ARG A 50 -23.50 7.65 21.66
CA ARG A 50 -22.66 6.46 21.65
C ARG A 50 -23.42 5.27 22.26
N SER A 51 -23.33 4.11 21.62
CA SER A 51 -23.92 2.88 22.11
C SER A 51 -22.96 1.71 22.02
N LEU A 52 -23.16 0.69 22.86
CA LEU A 52 -22.38 -0.55 22.81
C LEU A 52 -22.47 -1.24 21.44
N ILE A 53 -23.61 -1.10 20.75
CA ILE A 53 -23.81 -1.66 19.41
C ILE A 53 -22.90 -0.95 18.40
N LEU A 54 -22.75 0.38 18.50
CA LEU A 54 -21.83 1.14 17.65
C LEU A 54 -20.37 0.78 17.91
N ASP A 55 -19.99 0.72 19.18
CA ASP A 55 -18.64 0.36 19.59
C ASP A 55 -18.27 -1.05 19.08
N LEU A 56 -19.18 -2.01 19.24
CA LEU A 56 -19.01 -3.36 18.73
C LEU A 56 -18.92 -3.41 17.21
N ALA A 57 -19.78 -2.67 16.50
CA ALA A 57 -19.75 -2.63 15.05
C ALA A 57 -18.44 -2.04 14.52
N LEU A 58 -17.92 -0.99 15.16
CA LEU A 58 -16.65 -0.38 14.80
C LEU A 58 -15.47 -1.33 15.09
N ALA A 59 -15.52 -2.08 16.20
CA ALA A 59 -14.51 -3.10 16.51
C ALA A 59 -14.53 -4.26 15.50
N LEU A 60 -15.72 -4.72 15.10
CA LEU A 60 -15.88 -5.77 14.08
C LEU A 60 -15.41 -5.30 12.69
N ALA A 61 -15.67 -4.03 12.34
CA ALA A 61 -15.15 -3.42 11.13
C ALA A 61 -13.61 -3.42 11.09
N GLU A 62 -12.97 -3.03 12.21
CA GLU A 62 -11.52 -3.06 12.33
C GLU A 62 -10.96 -4.50 12.22
N ASP A 63 -11.59 -5.47 12.88
CA ASP A 63 -11.18 -6.88 12.82
C ASP A 63 -11.29 -7.45 11.40
N ARG A 64 -12.39 -7.16 10.70
CA ARG A 64 -12.58 -7.54 9.29
C ARG A 64 -11.46 -6.98 8.40
N ARG A 65 -11.10 -5.70 8.60
CA ARG A 65 -10.00 -5.08 7.85
C ARG A 65 -8.66 -5.79 8.13
N ARG A 66 -8.40 -6.15 9.40
CA ARG A 66 -7.21 -6.92 9.80
C ARG A 66 -7.20 -8.32 9.16
N ASP A 67 -8.35 -8.99 9.10
CA ASP A 67 -8.48 -10.32 8.50
C ASP A 67 -8.21 -10.32 6.98
N ILE A 68 -8.75 -9.34 6.25
CA ILE A 68 -8.47 -9.18 4.81
C ILE A 68 -6.96 -9.02 4.58
N ALA A 69 -6.31 -8.11 5.32
CA ALA A 69 -4.87 -7.89 5.19
C ALA A 69 -4.05 -9.16 5.50
N ARG A 70 -4.45 -9.90 6.54
CA ARG A 70 -3.84 -11.18 6.92
C ARG A 70 -3.96 -12.21 5.80
N LYS A 71 -5.16 -12.38 5.23
CA LYS A 71 -5.41 -13.31 4.11
C LYS A 71 -4.59 -12.95 2.88
N THR A 72 -4.47 -11.67 2.55
CA THR A 72 -3.62 -11.20 1.45
C THR A 72 -2.16 -11.58 1.68
N ARG A 73 -1.63 -11.36 2.89
CA ARG A 73 -0.23 -11.72 3.22
C ARG A 73 0.01 -13.22 3.11
N ASN A 74 -0.90 -14.03 3.65
CA ASN A 74 -0.81 -15.49 3.54
C ASN A 74 -0.81 -15.96 2.08
N GLY A 75 -1.62 -15.32 1.23
CA GLY A 75 -1.62 -15.59 -0.21
C GLY A 75 -0.30 -15.22 -0.89
N LEU A 76 0.27 -14.06 -0.55
CA LEU A 76 1.58 -13.62 -1.06
C LEU A 76 2.72 -14.55 -0.63
N GLU A 77 2.72 -14.99 0.64
CA GLU A 77 3.72 -15.94 1.16
C GLU A 77 3.61 -17.30 0.45
N SER A 78 2.39 -17.79 0.23
CA SER A 78 2.16 -19.02 -0.54
C SER A 78 2.66 -18.88 -1.97
N ALA A 79 2.35 -17.78 -2.67
CA ALA A 79 2.84 -17.53 -4.01
C ALA A 79 4.37 -17.46 -4.07
N ALA A 80 5.01 -16.81 -3.09
CA ALA A 80 6.46 -16.71 -2.99
C ALA A 80 7.13 -18.09 -2.83
N ARG A 81 6.54 -19.00 -2.04
CA ARG A 81 7.03 -20.40 -1.92
C ARG A 81 7.00 -21.16 -3.25
N HIS A 82 6.07 -20.79 -4.14
CA HIS A 82 5.99 -21.33 -5.51
C HIS A 82 6.83 -20.53 -6.52
N GLY A 83 7.79 -19.72 -6.05
CA GLY A 83 8.68 -18.94 -6.90
C GLY A 83 8.10 -17.64 -7.46
N ARG A 84 6.83 -17.32 -7.15
CA ARG A 84 6.18 -16.08 -7.61
C ARG A 84 6.40 -14.96 -6.60
N LYS A 85 7.46 -14.16 -6.78
CA LYS A 85 7.82 -13.05 -5.89
C LYS A 85 6.96 -11.78 -6.06
N GLY A 86 6.18 -11.67 -7.14
CA GLY A 86 5.41 -10.46 -7.45
C GLY A 86 6.29 -9.25 -7.81
N GLY A 87 5.72 -8.04 -7.78
CA GLY A 87 6.43 -6.78 -8.06
C GLY A 87 6.53 -6.43 -9.55
N ARG A 88 7.16 -5.28 -9.83
CA ARG A 88 7.40 -4.80 -11.20
C ARG A 88 8.44 -5.71 -11.88
N PRO A 89 8.19 -6.23 -13.09
CA PRO A 89 9.19 -6.99 -13.85
C PRO A 89 10.50 -6.19 -14.02
N ARG A 90 11.64 -6.90 -14.03
CA ARG A 90 12.93 -6.27 -14.28
C ARG A 90 12.94 -5.65 -15.69
N VAL A 91 13.44 -4.41 -15.79
CA VAL A 91 13.54 -3.68 -17.06
C VAL A 91 14.77 -4.13 -17.86
N VAL A 92 15.79 -4.59 -17.16
CA VAL A 92 17.03 -5.15 -17.70
C VAL A 92 16.98 -6.67 -17.52
N ASP A 93 16.91 -7.37 -18.63
CA ASP A 93 17.15 -8.81 -18.72
C ASP A 93 18.66 -9.07 -18.88
N ASP A 94 19.04 -10.35 -18.87
CA ASP A 94 20.44 -10.76 -18.95
C ASP A 94 21.11 -10.30 -20.26
N ASP A 95 20.35 -10.21 -21.36
CA ASP A 95 20.84 -9.76 -22.66
C ASP A 95 21.18 -8.27 -22.65
N LYS A 96 20.28 -7.45 -22.11
CA LYS A 96 20.53 -6.02 -21.90
C LYS A 96 21.68 -5.79 -20.93
N ARG A 97 21.78 -6.60 -19.86
CA ARG A 97 22.91 -6.49 -18.91
C ARG A 97 24.23 -6.77 -19.62
N ARG A 98 24.32 -7.84 -20.42
CA ARG A 98 25.51 -8.14 -21.23
C ARG A 98 25.85 -7.00 -22.20
N ALA A 99 24.85 -6.46 -22.90
CA ALA A 99 25.04 -5.34 -23.83
C ALA A 99 25.54 -4.06 -23.12
N ILE A 100 25.02 -3.76 -21.94
CA ILE A 100 25.46 -2.62 -21.12
C ILE A 100 26.94 -2.76 -20.74
N LEU A 101 27.34 -3.93 -20.23
CA LEU A 101 28.70 -4.18 -19.75
C LEU A 101 29.71 -4.21 -20.90
N ALA A 102 29.36 -4.82 -22.03
CA ALA A 102 30.22 -4.83 -23.23
C ALA A 102 30.49 -3.41 -23.73
N ARG A 103 29.45 -2.59 -23.91
CA ARG A 103 29.60 -1.19 -24.35
C ARG A 103 30.35 -0.33 -23.33
N ARG A 104 30.25 -0.65 -22.04
CA ARG A 104 31.03 0.01 -21.00
C ARG A 104 32.52 -0.34 -21.10
N ALA A 105 32.85 -1.61 -21.38
CA ALA A 105 34.23 -2.05 -21.60
C ALA A 105 34.86 -1.42 -22.85
N GLU A 106 34.06 -1.12 -23.88
CA GLU A 106 34.46 -0.34 -25.06
C GLU A 106 34.69 1.17 -24.77
N GLY A 107 34.46 1.63 -23.53
CA GLY A 107 34.66 3.02 -23.13
C GLY A 107 33.50 3.98 -23.46
N GLN A 108 32.33 3.47 -23.86
CA GLN A 108 31.17 4.33 -24.14
C GLN A 108 30.67 5.03 -22.87
N SER A 109 30.18 6.26 -23.02
CA SER A 109 29.58 6.99 -21.90
C SER A 109 28.24 6.38 -21.49
N LEU A 110 27.89 6.46 -20.20
CA LEU A 110 26.64 5.91 -19.68
C LEU A 110 25.38 6.43 -20.41
N ARG A 111 25.41 7.69 -20.88
CA ARG A 111 24.31 8.28 -21.68
C ARG A 111 24.19 7.66 -23.07
N GLN A 112 25.31 7.34 -23.73
CA GLN A 112 25.29 6.66 -25.02
C GLN A 112 24.76 5.23 -24.88
N ILE A 113 25.20 4.51 -23.84
CA ILE A 113 24.72 3.16 -23.52
C ILE A 113 23.21 3.19 -23.25
N ALA A 114 22.73 4.12 -22.42
CA ALA A 114 21.31 4.27 -22.09
C ALA A 114 20.43 4.44 -23.33
N ARG A 115 20.81 5.35 -24.25
CA ARG A 115 20.09 5.53 -25.52
C ARG A 115 20.15 4.30 -26.41
N GLY A 116 21.30 3.64 -26.48
CA GLY A 116 21.50 2.48 -27.36
C GLY A 116 20.81 1.21 -26.90
N VAL A 117 20.63 1.03 -25.58
CA VAL A 117 19.94 -0.13 -24.98
C VAL A 117 18.45 0.16 -24.73
N GLY A 118 18.03 1.42 -24.77
CA GLY A 118 16.63 1.82 -24.60
C GLY A 118 16.17 1.79 -23.14
N VAL A 119 17.06 2.11 -22.19
CA VAL A 119 16.76 2.18 -20.76
C VAL A 119 17.23 3.52 -20.17
N SER A 120 16.75 3.88 -18.98
CA SER A 120 17.14 5.15 -18.36
C SER A 120 18.61 5.16 -17.94
N LEU A 121 19.20 6.34 -17.85
CA LEU A 121 20.58 6.53 -17.38
C LEU A 121 20.80 5.93 -15.99
N ALA A 122 19.82 6.07 -15.09
CA ALA A 122 19.89 5.53 -13.74
C ALA A 122 19.97 4.00 -13.72
N VAL A 123 19.25 3.33 -14.63
CA VAL A 123 19.30 1.86 -14.78
C VAL A 123 20.69 1.42 -15.24
N VAL A 124 21.24 2.05 -16.28
CA VAL A 124 22.60 1.73 -16.77
C VAL A 124 23.65 1.95 -15.67
N HIS A 125 23.57 3.09 -14.98
CA HIS A 125 24.49 3.39 -13.88
C HIS A 125 24.40 2.36 -12.76
N GLY A 126 23.19 1.91 -12.41
CA GLY A 126 22.96 0.87 -11.41
C GLY A 126 23.59 -0.47 -11.79
N GLU A 127 23.39 -0.92 -13.04
CA GLU A 127 23.96 -2.19 -13.54
C GLU A 127 25.50 -2.16 -13.59
N VAL A 128 26.09 -1.04 -14.03
CA VAL A 128 27.55 -0.87 -14.05
C VAL A 128 28.12 -0.88 -12.64
N LYS A 129 27.51 -0.12 -11.71
CA LYS A 129 27.94 -0.09 -10.31
C LYS A 129 27.82 -1.46 -9.62
N ALA A 130 26.75 -2.20 -9.91
CA ALA A 130 26.56 -3.55 -9.38
C ALA A 130 27.67 -4.49 -9.89
N ALA A 131 28.02 -4.42 -11.18
CA ALA A 131 29.11 -5.22 -11.73
C ALA A 131 30.49 -4.84 -11.15
N GLU A 132 30.76 -3.55 -10.92
CA GLU A 132 32.00 -3.11 -10.27
C GLU A 132 32.11 -3.62 -8.82
N ALA A 133 30.99 -3.66 -8.09
CA ALA A 133 30.92 -4.22 -6.73
C ALA A 133 31.12 -5.75 -6.71
N ASP A 134 30.61 -6.47 -7.71
CA ASP A 134 30.81 -7.92 -7.86
C ASP A 134 32.31 -8.26 -8.08
N VAL A 135 33.04 -7.43 -8.84
CA VAL A 135 34.48 -7.60 -9.10
C VAL A 135 35.34 -7.31 -7.88
N GLN A 136 34.94 -6.36 -7.01
CA GLN A 136 35.68 -6.02 -5.79
C GLN A 136 35.46 -7.00 -4.62
N GLN A 137 34.49 -7.92 -4.72
CA GLN A 137 34.16 -8.90 -3.69
C GLN A 137 34.67 -10.31 -4.00
N GLN A 138 35.36 -10.52 -5.13
CA GLN A 138 36.02 -11.79 -5.44
C GLN A 138 37.44 -11.80 -4.83
N PRO A 139 37.81 -12.82 -4.03
CA PRO A 139 39.12 -12.92 -3.38
C PRO A 139 40.27 -13.17 -4.36
#